data_AF-A0A1C5CHG8-F1
#
_entry.id   AF-A0A1C5CHG8-F1
#
_cell.length_a   1.000
_cell.length_b   1.000
_cell.length_c   1.000
_cell.angle_alpha   90.00
_cell.angle_beta   90.00
_cell.angle_gamma   90.00
#
_symmetry.space_group_name_H-M   'P 1'
#
loop_
_entity.id
_entity.type
_entity.pdbx_description
1 polymer ?
#
loop_
_entity_poly.entity_id
_entity_poly.type
_entity_poly.pdbx_seq_one_letter_code
_entity_poly.pdbx_strand_id
1 'polypeptide(L)'
;MGNVFHGAGRSLSMSNGSTDVFVDVLMLAVSDLAESVWEHRFAALLTLQDQNVIGRGVVGFDLEDVDWGRSPHEQAAAKDFVLRVLDLALRRHRWDELDYEPPFAEGFLRQYREMVEAFDPADVERPSGGFPFPGPEEAAMASCVRHRVLCAPAHWEACVFCTALW
;
A
#
# COMPACT_ATOMS: atom_id res chain seq x y z
N MET A 1 13.57 13.91 -7.73
CA MET A 1 12.35 14.15 -6.94
C MET A 1 11.64 12.80 -6.83
N GLY A 2 11.23 12.41 -5.64
CA GLY A 2 10.76 11.05 -5.36
C GLY A 2 9.99 11.01 -4.05
N ASN A 3 9.48 9.83 -3.73
CA ASN A 3 8.62 9.58 -2.57
C ASN A 3 9.40 8.78 -1.53
N VAL A 4 8.99 8.87 -0.28
CA VAL A 4 9.65 8.17 0.84
C VAL A 4 8.62 7.49 1.71
N PHE A 5 8.84 6.21 1.98
CA PHE A 5 8.09 5.43 2.95
C PHE A 5 9.00 5.20 4.17
N HIS A 6 8.49 5.39 5.38
CA HIS A 6 9.27 5.22 6.61
C HIS A 6 8.73 4.08 7.46
N GLY A 7 9.58 3.58 8.36
CA GLY A 7 9.18 2.59 9.34
C GLY A 7 10.38 1.96 10.05
N ALA A 8 10.26 1.73 11.35
CA ALA A 8 11.29 1.06 12.17
C ALA A 8 12.66 1.77 12.10
N GLY A 9 12.66 3.11 12.05
CA GLY A 9 13.87 3.92 11.91
C GLY A 9 14.57 3.79 10.55
N ARG A 10 13.92 3.17 9.56
CA ARG A 10 14.41 3.01 8.19
C ARG A 10 13.56 3.83 7.21
N SER A 11 14.08 4.01 6.00
CA SER A 11 13.35 4.63 4.91
C SER A 11 13.58 3.90 3.58
N LEU A 12 12.55 3.93 2.75
CA LEU A 12 12.56 3.48 1.37
C LEU A 12 12.27 4.68 0.48
N SER A 13 13.29 5.16 -0.23
CA SER A 13 13.14 6.25 -1.19
C SER A 13 13.03 5.71 -2.61
N MET A 14 12.02 6.18 -3.35
CA MET A 14 11.74 5.74 -4.70
C MET A 14 11.54 6.94 -5.64
N SER A 15 11.92 6.79 -6.90
CA SER A 15 11.52 7.74 -7.94
C SER A 15 9.99 7.73 -8.11
N ASN A 16 9.41 8.77 -8.73
CA ASN A 16 7.97 8.79 -9.00
C ASN A 16 7.54 7.54 -9.79
N GLY A 17 8.20 7.22 -10.91
CA GLY A 17 7.86 6.03 -11.69
C GLY A 17 8.08 4.71 -10.93
N SER A 18 9.12 4.63 -10.11
CA SER A 18 9.31 3.46 -9.22
C SER A 18 8.19 3.33 -8.18
N THR A 19 7.66 4.46 -7.71
CA THR A 19 6.55 4.48 -6.76
C THR A 19 5.25 4.05 -7.42
N ASP A 20 4.98 4.50 -8.65
CA ASP A 20 3.81 4.05 -9.43
C ASP A 20 3.81 2.53 -9.56
N VAL A 21 4.94 1.96 -10.01
CA VAL A 21 5.12 0.52 -10.14
C VAL A 21 4.97 -0.21 -8.81
N PHE A 22 5.53 0.33 -7.72
CA PHE A 22 5.43 -0.25 -6.38
C PHE A 22 3.98 -0.31 -5.89
N VAL A 23 3.22 0.77 -6.11
CA VAL A 23 1.79 0.83 -5.76
C VAL A 23 0.98 -0.14 -6.61
N ASP A 24 1.23 -0.20 -7.92
CA ASP A 24 0.51 -1.09 -8.85
C ASP A 24 0.62 -2.57 -8.43
N VAL A 25 1.84 -3.04 -8.13
CA VAL A 25 2.05 -4.45 -7.73
C VAL A 25 1.46 -4.76 -6.35
N LEU A 26 1.44 -3.79 -5.43
CA LEU A 26 0.76 -3.94 -4.14
C LEU A 26 -0.77 -3.93 -4.31
N MET A 27 -1.31 -3.09 -5.19
CA MET A 27 -2.73 -3.01 -5.47
C MET A 27 -3.26 -4.30 -6.08
N LEU A 28 -2.49 -4.97 -6.95
CA LEU A 28 -2.85 -6.30 -7.46
C LEU A 28 -2.93 -7.33 -6.33
N ALA A 29 -1.93 -7.38 -5.45
CA ALA A 29 -1.87 -8.35 -4.36
C ALA A 29 -2.92 -8.10 -3.26
N VAL A 30 -3.08 -6.85 -2.82
CA VAL A 30 -4.04 -6.50 -1.75
C VAL A 30 -5.48 -6.77 -2.19
N SER A 31 -5.78 -6.54 -3.47
CA SER A 31 -7.13 -6.73 -4.00
C SER A 31 -7.57 -8.18 -4.06
N ASP A 32 -6.62 -9.12 -4.08
CA ASP A 32 -6.90 -10.56 -4.06
C ASP A 32 -6.96 -11.12 -2.62
N LEU A 33 -6.36 -10.42 -1.65
CA LEU A 33 -6.22 -10.89 -0.27
C LEU A 33 -7.17 -10.25 0.74
N ALA A 34 -7.65 -9.03 0.50
CA ALA A 34 -8.43 -8.30 1.49
C ALA A 34 -9.83 -8.89 1.68
N GLU A 35 -10.20 -9.19 2.92
CA GLU A 35 -11.51 -9.73 3.29
C GLU A 35 -12.15 -8.96 4.44
N SER A 36 -11.35 -8.46 5.38
CA SER A 36 -11.79 -7.74 6.57
C SER A 36 -11.76 -6.22 6.38
N VAL A 37 -12.49 -5.49 7.22
CA VAL A 37 -12.53 -4.02 7.16
C VAL A 37 -11.14 -3.40 7.29
N TRP A 38 -10.28 -3.95 8.16
CA TRP A 38 -8.92 -3.47 8.33
C TRP A 38 -8.08 -3.61 7.05
N GLU A 39 -8.18 -4.75 6.38
CA GLU A 39 -7.46 -5.03 5.13
C GLU A 39 -7.93 -4.12 3.99
N HIS A 40 -9.23 -3.80 3.93
CA HIS A 40 -9.77 -2.83 2.98
C HIS A 40 -9.37 -1.38 3.31
N ARG A 41 -9.13 -1.03 4.59
CA ARG A 41 -8.54 0.27 4.97
C ARG A 41 -7.08 0.36 4.52
N PHE A 42 -6.32 -0.74 4.63
CA PHE A 42 -4.96 -0.80 4.09
C PHE A 42 -4.95 -0.67 2.55
N ALA A 43 -5.88 -1.33 1.85
CA ALA A 43 -6.06 -1.13 0.41
C ALA A 43 -6.39 0.34 0.09
N ALA A 44 -7.25 1.00 0.86
CA ALA A 44 -7.53 2.42 0.70
C ALA A 44 -6.27 3.29 0.88
N LEU A 45 -5.42 3.00 1.87
CA LEU A 45 -4.15 3.70 2.06
C LEU A 45 -3.27 3.61 0.81
N LEU A 46 -3.22 2.43 0.17
CA LEU A 46 -2.48 2.24 -1.09
C LEU A 46 -3.08 3.07 -2.24
N THR A 47 -4.40 3.21 -2.32
CA THR A 47 -5.03 4.09 -3.32
C THR A 47 -4.69 5.57 -3.14
N LEU A 48 -4.38 6.00 -1.90
CA LEU A 48 -3.92 7.36 -1.62
C LEU A 48 -2.47 7.60 -2.11
N GLN A 49 -1.78 6.57 -2.57
CA GLN A 49 -0.44 6.68 -3.16
C GLN A 49 -0.46 6.82 -4.68
N ASP A 50 -1.64 6.87 -5.31
CA ASP A 50 -1.80 7.10 -6.74
C ASP A 50 -1.37 8.52 -7.13
N GLN A 51 -0.19 8.62 -7.71
CA GLN A 51 0.40 9.91 -8.12
C GLN A 51 -0.29 10.54 -9.33
N ASN A 52 -1.15 9.81 -10.06
CA ASN A 52 -1.95 10.40 -11.13
C ASN A 52 -3.08 11.27 -10.58
N VAL A 53 -3.48 11.05 -9.33
CA VAL A 53 -4.55 11.79 -8.67
C VAL A 53 -4.00 12.79 -7.64
N ILE A 54 -3.11 12.32 -6.77
CA ILE A 54 -2.55 13.14 -5.68
C ILE A 54 -1.45 14.11 -6.18
N GLY A 55 -0.80 13.76 -7.28
CA GLY A 55 0.36 14.48 -7.80
C GLY A 55 1.68 13.80 -7.41
N ARG A 56 2.75 14.16 -8.12
CA ARG A 56 4.05 13.50 -8.03
C ARG A 56 4.91 14.06 -6.90
N GLY A 57 5.63 13.19 -6.19
CA GLY A 57 6.61 13.58 -5.17
C GLY A 57 6.00 13.99 -3.82
N VAL A 58 4.72 13.69 -3.59
CA VAL A 58 3.98 14.02 -2.37
C VAL A 58 3.32 12.79 -1.74
N VAL A 59 3.60 11.59 -2.25
CA VAL A 59 3.08 10.32 -1.71
C VAL A 59 4.14 9.63 -0.84
N GLY A 60 3.73 8.58 -0.14
CA GLY A 60 4.51 7.89 0.88
C GLY A 60 3.81 7.97 2.23
N PHE A 61 3.96 6.93 3.05
CA PHE A 61 3.42 6.89 4.41
C PHE A 61 4.39 6.19 5.35
N ASP A 62 4.18 6.42 6.64
CA ASP A 62 4.99 5.86 7.71
C ASP A 62 4.28 4.64 8.29
N LEU A 63 5.01 3.57 8.61
CA LEU A 63 4.43 2.42 9.33
C LEU A 63 3.86 2.87 10.70
N GLU A 64 4.42 3.92 11.28
CA GLU A 64 3.97 4.59 12.49
C GLU A 64 2.59 5.26 12.34
N ASP A 65 2.16 5.59 11.12
CA ASP A 65 0.84 6.18 10.85
C ASP A 65 -0.26 5.13 10.63
N VAL A 66 0.10 3.85 10.44
CA VAL A 66 -0.87 2.75 10.26
C VAL A 66 -1.56 2.42 11.59
N ASP A 67 -2.89 2.34 11.57
CA ASP A 67 -3.67 1.87 12.72
C ASP A 67 -3.53 0.35 12.86
N TRP A 68 -2.47 -0.14 13.49
CA TRP A 68 -2.23 -1.57 13.70
C TRP A 68 -3.23 -2.24 14.66
N GLY A 69 -4.21 -1.51 15.20
CA GLY A 69 -5.16 -2.02 16.18
C GLY A 69 -4.72 -1.81 17.63
N ARG A 70 -5.59 -2.19 18.56
CA ARG A 70 -5.49 -1.83 19.98
C ARG A 70 -5.04 -2.99 20.87
N SER A 71 -5.10 -4.21 20.36
CA SER A 71 -4.66 -5.41 21.05
C SER A 71 -3.46 -6.07 20.36
N PRO A 72 -2.63 -6.82 21.09
CA PRO A 72 -1.52 -7.56 20.49
C PRO A 72 -1.96 -8.53 19.38
N HIS A 73 -3.19 -9.06 19.48
CA HIS A 73 -3.75 -9.95 18.45
C HIS A 73 -4.07 -9.19 17.16
N GLU A 74 -4.72 -8.03 17.26
CA GLU A 74 -5.01 -7.18 16.09
C GLU A 74 -3.71 -6.70 15.43
N GLN A 75 -2.73 -6.28 16.22
CA GLN A 75 -1.39 -5.86 15.76
C GLN A 75 -0.69 -6.99 14.99
N ALA A 76 -0.68 -8.20 15.54
CA ALA A 76 -0.09 -9.34 14.87
C ALA A 76 -0.84 -9.71 13.57
N ALA A 77 -2.17 -9.65 13.56
CA ALA A 77 -2.97 -9.97 12.38
C ALA A 77 -2.78 -8.93 11.25
N ALA A 78 -2.76 -7.64 11.61
CA ALA A 78 -2.47 -6.54 10.70
C ALA A 78 -1.07 -6.66 10.08
N LYS A 79 -0.05 -6.92 10.91
CA LYS A 79 1.34 -7.14 10.45
C LYS A 79 1.46 -8.36 9.55
N ASP A 80 0.83 -9.49 9.92
CA ASP A 80 0.78 -10.68 9.09
C ASP A 80 0.17 -10.37 7.72
N PHE A 81 -0.94 -9.64 7.67
CA PHE A 81 -1.57 -9.28 6.41
C PHE A 81 -0.65 -8.47 5.50
N VAL A 82 0.01 -7.42 6.01
CA VAL A 82 0.94 -6.62 5.21
C VAL A 82 2.07 -7.49 4.65
N LEU A 83 2.61 -8.41 5.45
CA LEU A 83 3.62 -9.37 5.00
C LEU A 83 3.08 -10.32 3.93
N ARG A 84 1.84 -10.83 4.07
CA ARG A 84 1.20 -11.67 3.05
C ARG A 84 0.99 -10.95 1.72
N VAL A 85 0.62 -9.66 1.76
CA VAL A 85 0.51 -8.81 0.55
C VAL A 85 1.87 -8.70 -0.13
N LEU A 86 2.93 -8.41 0.63
CA LEU A 86 4.28 -8.29 0.10
C LEU A 86 4.80 -9.62 -0.47
N ASP A 87 4.53 -10.74 0.21
CA ASP A 87 4.91 -12.08 -0.26
C ASP A 87 4.15 -12.50 -1.51
N LEU A 88 2.89 -12.09 -1.66
CA LEU A 88 2.14 -12.32 -2.89
C LEU A 88 2.67 -11.45 -4.04
N ALA A 89 2.96 -10.16 -3.80
CA ALA A 89 3.57 -9.29 -4.79
C ALA A 89 4.97 -9.77 -5.22
N LEU A 90 5.79 -10.27 -4.28
CA LEU A 90 7.11 -10.86 -4.56
C LEU A 90 7.05 -12.15 -5.40
N ARG A 91 5.93 -12.87 -5.36
CA ARG A 91 5.65 -13.99 -6.27
C ARG A 91 5.21 -13.54 -7.66
N ARG A 92 5.32 -12.25 -7.97
CA ARG A 92 4.94 -11.62 -9.24
C ARG A 92 3.46 -11.83 -9.57
N HIS A 93 2.61 -11.84 -8.54
CA HIS A 93 1.18 -12.06 -8.70
C HIS A 93 0.56 -11.03 -9.64
N ARG A 94 -0.01 -11.53 -10.75
CA ARG A 94 -0.69 -10.74 -11.80
C ARG A 94 0.19 -9.69 -12.48
N TRP A 95 1.52 -9.80 -12.40
CA TRP A 95 2.41 -8.86 -13.10
C TRP A 95 2.30 -8.97 -14.62
N ASP A 96 1.82 -10.11 -15.14
CA ASP A 96 1.50 -10.31 -16.56
C ASP A 96 0.31 -9.48 -17.06
N GLU A 97 -0.46 -8.87 -16.15
CA GLU A 97 -1.54 -7.93 -16.49
C GLU A 97 -1.03 -6.49 -16.66
N LEU A 98 0.21 -6.20 -16.28
CA LEU A 98 0.85 -4.90 -16.51
C LEU A 98 1.30 -4.80 -17.97
N ASP A 99 1.15 -3.62 -18.57
CA ASP A 99 1.62 -3.33 -19.93
C ASP A 99 3.11 -2.96 -19.99
N TYR A 100 3.80 -3.02 -18.85
CA TYR A 100 5.21 -2.77 -18.68
C TYR A 100 5.86 -3.85 -17.80
N GLU A 101 7.17 -4.07 -17.95
CA GLU A 101 7.94 -4.89 -17.00
C GLU A 101 8.36 -4.02 -15.80
N PRO A 102 8.22 -4.50 -14.55
CA PRO A 102 8.62 -3.77 -13.35
C PRO A 102 10.02 -4.21 -12.82
N PRO A 103 11.15 -3.82 -13.46
CA PRO A 103 12.47 -4.42 -13.21
C PRO A 103 13.04 -4.16 -11.81
N PHE A 104 12.58 -3.11 -11.13
CA PHE A 104 13.08 -2.72 -9.80
C PHE A 104 12.12 -3.05 -8.65
N ALA A 105 10.89 -3.49 -8.96
CA ALA A 105 9.84 -3.69 -7.96
C ALA A 105 10.24 -4.73 -6.91
N GLU A 106 10.87 -5.83 -7.31
CA GLU A 106 11.31 -6.86 -6.36
C GLU A 106 12.28 -6.32 -5.30
N GLY A 107 13.20 -5.42 -5.69
CA GLY A 107 14.15 -4.81 -4.76
C GLY A 107 13.45 -3.96 -3.71
N PHE A 108 12.50 -3.13 -4.14
CA PHE A 108 11.70 -2.29 -3.24
C PHE A 108 10.79 -3.12 -2.34
N LEU A 109 10.15 -4.16 -2.88
CA LEU A 109 9.32 -5.09 -2.11
C LEU A 109 10.12 -5.81 -1.01
N ARG A 110 11.33 -6.30 -1.33
CA ARG A 110 12.21 -6.93 -0.32
C ARG A 110 12.61 -5.94 0.78
N GLN A 111 13.03 -4.74 0.40
CA GLN A 111 13.42 -3.72 1.36
C GLN A 111 12.24 -3.31 2.25
N TYR A 112 11.05 -3.09 1.68
CA TYR A 112 9.87 -2.73 2.45
C TYR A 112 9.41 -3.87 3.37
N ARG A 113 9.50 -5.11 2.89
CA ARG A 113 9.24 -6.30 3.72
C ARG A 113 10.16 -6.38 4.93
N GLU A 114 11.46 -6.14 4.75
CA GLU A 114 12.41 -6.07 5.88
C GLU A 114 12.05 -4.95 6.87
N MET A 115 11.56 -3.81 6.38
CA MET A 115 11.09 -2.72 7.24
C MET A 115 9.87 -3.16 8.06
N VAL A 116 8.87 -3.78 7.44
CA VAL A 116 7.67 -4.29 8.12
C VAL A 116 8.03 -5.41 9.11
N GLU A 117 8.94 -6.31 8.76
CA GLU A 117 9.41 -7.37 9.67
C GLU A 117 10.07 -6.81 10.93
N ALA A 118 10.94 -5.80 10.77
CA ALA A 118 11.65 -5.16 11.88
C ALA A 118 10.77 -4.22 12.73
N PHE A 119 9.62 -3.80 12.20
CA PHE A 119 8.70 -2.88 12.86
C PHE A 119 7.91 -3.57 13.97
N ASP A 120 7.90 -3.03 15.18
CA ASP A 120 7.01 -3.49 16.26
C ASP A 120 5.83 -2.54 16.42
N PRO A 121 4.59 -2.95 16.06
CA PRO A 121 3.40 -2.14 16.25
C PRO A 121 3.11 -1.74 17.70
N ALA A 122 3.67 -2.46 18.68
CA ALA A 122 3.46 -2.14 20.09
C ALA A 122 4.18 -0.85 20.53
N ASP A 123 5.21 -0.43 19.79
CA ASP A 123 6.06 0.73 20.13
C ASP A 123 5.52 2.06 19.54
N VAL A 124 4.37 2.04 18.88
CA VAL A 124 3.77 3.24 18.28
C VAL A 124 3.12 4.11 19.36
N GLU A 125 3.87 5.07 19.89
CA GLU A 125 3.36 6.00 20.90
C GLU A 125 2.46 7.11 20.32
N ARG A 126 2.69 7.52 19.06
CA ARG A 126 1.91 8.56 18.37
C ARG A 126 2.16 8.51 16.84
N PRO A 127 1.13 8.75 15.99
CA PRO A 127 1.34 8.92 14.55
C PRO A 127 2.36 10.02 14.25
N SER A 128 3.22 9.82 13.25
CA SER A 128 4.28 10.77 12.86
C SER A 128 3.72 12.01 12.14
N GLY A 129 2.43 11.99 11.78
CA GLY A 129 1.73 13.12 11.18
C GLY A 129 1.81 13.14 9.66
N GLY A 130 2.13 11.99 9.04
CA GLY A 130 2.03 11.76 7.60
C GLY A 130 0.58 11.54 7.15
N PHE A 131 0.39 10.70 6.13
CA PHE A 131 -0.95 10.40 5.63
C PHE A 131 -1.75 9.63 6.69
N PRO A 132 -2.89 10.15 7.15
CA PRO A 132 -3.69 9.45 8.15
C PRO A 132 -4.17 8.13 7.59
N PHE A 133 -4.07 7.06 8.38
CA PHE A 133 -4.63 5.78 8.00
C PHE A 133 -6.16 5.88 7.82
N PRO A 134 -6.73 5.41 6.69
CA PRO A 134 -8.14 5.58 6.40
C PRO A 134 -9.06 5.05 7.51
N GLY A 135 -10.16 5.75 7.75
CA GLY A 135 -11.23 5.31 8.63
C GLY A 135 -12.00 4.10 8.10
N PRO A 136 -12.77 3.38 8.93
CA PRO A 136 -13.61 2.27 8.47
C PRO A 136 -14.59 2.63 7.35
N GLU A 137 -15.09 3.86 7.33
CA GLU A 137 -15.99 4.41 6.31
C GLU A 137 -15.28 4.75 4.99
N GLU A 138 -13.96 4.87 5.01
CA GLU A 138 -13.10 5.15 3.85
C GLU A 138 -12.50 3.88 3.25
N ALA A 139 -12.81 2.71 3.80
CA ALA A 139 -12.32 1.42 3.36
C ALA A 139 -12.62 1.17 1.86
N ALA A 140 -11.65 0.58 1.15
CA ALA A 140 -11.73 0.33 -0.29
C ALA A 140 -12.63 -0.87 -0.61
N MET A 141 -13.94 -0.75 -0.37
CA MET A 141 -14.92 -1.84 -0.48
C MET A 141 -15.46 -2.05 -1.90
N ALA A 142 -15.19 -1.12 -2.83
CA ALA A 142 -15.57 -1.24 -4.23
C ALA A 142 -14.45 -1.90 -5.04
N SER A 143 -14.78 -2.51 -6.18
CA SER A 143 -13.79 -3.04 -7.11
C SER A 143 -14.00 -2.50 -8.52
N CYS A 144 -12.93 -2.11 -9.18
CA CYS A 144 -12.94 -1.81 -10.60
C CYS A 144 -13.27 -3.07 -11.40
N VAL A 145 -14.31 -3.02 -12.23
CA VAL A 145 -14.73 -4.17 -13.05
C VAL A 145 -13.69 -4.50 -14.14
N ARG A 146 -13.01 -3.48 -14.69
CA ARG A 146 -12.02 -3.65 -15.76
C ARG A 146 -10.73 -4.28 -15.25
N HIS A 147 -10.19 -3.77 -14.15
CA HIS A 147 -8.86 -4.14 -13.65
C HIS A 147 -8.90 -5.11 -12.46
N ARG A 148 -10.10 -5.41 -11.92
CA ARG A 148 -10.30 -6.31 -10.78
C ARG A 148 -9.37 -5.94 -9.61
N VAL A 149 -9.37 -4.65 -9.28
CA VAL A 149 -8.66 -4.10 -8.12
C VAL A 149 -9.59 -3.25 -7.29
N LEU A 150 -9.33 -3.21 -5.99
CA LEU A 150 -10.08 -2.41 -5.04
C LEU A 150 -9.96 -0.91 -5.35
N CYS A 151 -11.05 -0.20 -5.09
CA CYS A 151 -11.15 1.25 -5.19
C CYS A 151 -11.65 1.79 -3.85
N ALA A 152 -11.15 2.94 -3.44
CA ALA A 152 -11.67 3.70 -2.30
C ALA A 152 -12.57 4.85 -2.80
N PRO A 153 -13.88 4.61 -3.04
CA PRO A 153 -14.79 5.63 -3.59
C PRO A 153 -14.98 6.83 -2.66
N ALA A 154 -14.63 6.71 -1.38
CA ALA A 154 -14.56 7.85 -0.46
C ALA A 154 -13.49 8.89 -0.89
N HIS A 155 -12.48 8.46 -1.63
CA HIS A 155 -11.40 9.31 -2.14
C HIS A 155 -11.55 9.52 -3.65
N TRP A 156 -11.63 8.44 -4.44
CA TRP A 156 -11.52 8.50 -5.90
C TRP A 156 -12.57 7.64 -6.61
N GLU A 157 -13.09 8.11 -7.75
CA GLU A 157 -14.04 7.35 -8.57
C GLU A 157 -13.39 6.26 -9.43
N ALA A 158 -12.06 6.25 -9.55
CA ALA A 158 -11.29 5.36 -10.43
C ALA A 158 -10.20 4.60 -9.65
N CYS A 159 -9.84 3.39 -10.11
CA CYS A 159 -8.68 2.66 -9.57
C CYS A 159 -7.35 3.18 -10.15
N VAL A 160 -6.24 2.80 -9.53
CA VAL A 160 -4.86 3.16 -9.92
C VAL A 160 -4.53 2.89 -11.40
N PHE A 161 -5.12 1.86 -12.00
CA PHE A 161 -4.93 1.54 -13.42
C PHE A 161 -5.85 2.31 -14.38
N CYS A 162 -6.96 2.86 -13.88
CA CYS A 162 -7.86 3.69 -14.69
C CYS A 162 -7.38 5.14 -14.77
N THR A 163 -6.66 5.60 -13.73
CA THR A 163 -6.09 6.95 -13.63
C THR A 163 -4.74 7.05 -14.34
N ALA A 164 -4.04 5.93 -14.49
CA ALA A 164 -2.91 5.78 -15.40
C ALA A 164 -3.41 5.97 -16.85
N LEU A 165 -3.38 7.22 -17.32
CA LEU A 165 -3.64 7.57 -18.72
C LEU A 165 -2.52 6.96 -19.56
N TRP A 166 -2.81 5.87 -20.26
CA TRP A 166 -1.98 5.33 -21.35
C TRP A 166 -2.55 5.81 -22.69
#